data_AF-A0A8C5CLP3-F1
#
_entry.id   AF-A0A8C5CLP3-F1
#
_cell.length_a   1.000
_cell.length_b   1.000
_cell.length_c   1.000
_cell.angle_alpha   90.00
_cell.angle_beta   90.00
_cell.angle_gamma   90.00
#
_symmetry.space_group_name_H-M   'P 1'
#
loop_
_entity.id
_entity.type
_entity.pdbx_description
1 polymer ?
#
loop_
_entity_poly.entity_id
_entity_poly.type
_entity_poly.pdbx_seq_one_letter_code
_entity_poly.pdbx_strand_id
1 'polypeptide(L)'
;INMATKTQVLSLYRMLLRESKQFPSYNYRTYALQRIKDAFRANRRIEDPKMVAKLAEEGHKTLALIKRQVKLRHTHLYTHTRIHTCIHLSTQIKLHVRYVNHVHRLVGPKL
;
A
#
# COMPACT_ATOMS: atom_id res chain seq x y z
N ILE A 1 -21.02 6.76 -11.60
CA ILE A 1 -20.10 5.97 -10.74
C ILE A 1 -19.61 4.81 -11.59
N ASN A 2 -18.35 4.82 -12.03
CA ASN A 2 -17.83 3.78 -12.91
C ASN A 2 -17.55 2.54 -12.06
N MET A 3 -18.35 1.49 -12.22
CA MET A 3 -18.23 0.25 -11.47
C MET A 3 -16.88 -0.40 -11.79
N ALA A 4 -16.08 -0.69 -10.76
CA ALA A 4 -14.80 -1.34 -10.95
C ALA A 4 -15.02 -2.80 -11.41
N THR A 5 -14.63 -3.10 -12.63
CA THR A 5 -14.74 -4.45 -13.21
C THR A 5 -13.69 -5.39 -12.60
N LYS A 6 -13.97 -6.69 -12.60
CA LYS A 6 -13.02 -7.73 -12.14
C LYS A 6 -11.64 -7.59 -12.81
N THR A 7 -11.62 -7.23 -14.09
CA THR A 7 -10.38 -6.98 -14.86
C THR A 7 -9.59 -5.79 -14.31
N GLN A 8 -10.27 -4.68 -13.96
CA GLN A 8 -9.63 -3.51 -13.36
C GLN A 8 -9.05 -3.83 -11.98
N VAL A 9 -9.78 -4.57 -11.13
CA VAL A 9 -9.29 -5.01 -9.81
C VAL A 9 -8.05 -5.90 -9.94
N LEU A 10 -8.05 -6.85 -10.88
CA LEU A 10 -6.89 -7.71 -11.14
C LEU A 10 -5.71 -6.94 -11.73
N SER A 11 -5.96 -5.94 -12.57
CA SER A 11 -4.92 -5.05 -13.08
C SER A 11 -4.28 -4.27 -11.92
N LEU A 12 -5.10 -3.67 -11.06
CA LEU A 12 -4.64 -2.95 -9.87
C LEU A 12 -3.80 -3.83 -8.93
N TYR A 13 -4.23 -5.07 -8.69
CA TYR A 13 -3.45 -6.04 -7.92
C TYR A 13 -2.05 -6.27 -8.51
N ARG A 14 -1.97 -6.54 -9.83
CA ARG A 14 -0.68 -6.75 -10.52
C ARG A 14 0.21 -5.52 -10.45
N MET A 15 -0.37 -4.33 -10.64
CA MET A 15 0.37 -3.07 -10.51
C MET A 15 0.94 -2.89 -9.10
N LEU A 16 0.13 -3.10 -8.06
CA LEU A 16 0.56 -3.00 -6.66
C LEU A 16 1.71 -3.96 -6.35
N LEU A 17 1.63 -5.22 -6.81
CA LEU A 17 2.73 -6.17 -6.65
C LEU A 17 3.99 -5.74 -7.40
N ARG A 18 3.85 -5.25 -8.63
CA ARG A 18 4.99 -4.80 -9.46
C ARG A 18 5.71 -3.62 -8.83
N GLU A 19 4.97 -2.60 -8.39
CA GLU A 19 5.57 -1.42 -7.74
C GLU A 19 6.19 -1.78 -6.39
N SER A 20 5.57 -2.67 -5.61
CA SER A 20 6.12 -3.13 -4.33
C SER A 20 7.44 -3.88 -4.46
N LYS A 21 7.67 -4.60 -5.57
CA LYS A 21 8.94 -5.28 -5.84
C LYS A 21 10.11 -4.30 -6.01
N GLN A 22 9.84 -3.05 -6.35
CA GLN A 22 10.88 -2.03 -6.57
C GLN A 22 11.38 -1.38 -5.27
N PHE A 23 10.84 -1.76 -4.09
CA PHE A 23 11.43 -1.33 -2.83
C PHE A 23 12.84 -1.92 -2.68
N PRO A 24 13.88 -1.10 -2.42
CA PRO A 24 15.25 -1.59 -2.30
C PRO A 24 15.45 -2.44 -1.04
N SER A 25 14.87 -2.00 0.09
CA SER A 25 14.92 -2.76 1.35
C SER A 25 14.08 -4.02 1.26
N TYR A 26 14.70 -5.16 1.57
CA TYR A 26 14.04 -6.47 1.63
C TYR A 26 12.82 -6.47 2.56
N ASN A 27 12.94 -5.86 3.74
CA ASN A 27 11.87 -5.83 4.74
C ASN A 27 10.65 -5.05 4.25
N TYR A 28 10.86 -3.89 3.61
CA TYR A 28 9.75 -3.12 3.03
C TYR A 28 9.13 -3.81 1.83
N ARG A 29 9.94 -4.43 0.96
CA ARG A 29 9.46 -5.19 -0.20
C ARG A 29 8.59 -6.37 0.23
N THR A 30 9.08 -7.20 1.15
CA THR A 30 8.36 -8.39 1.64
C THR A 30 7.09 -8.01 2.38
N TYR A 31 7.15 -7.00 3.27
CA TYR A 31 5.98 -6.49 3.98
C TYR A 31 4.90 -5.97 3.03
N ALA A 32 5.27 -5.11 2.07
CA ALA A 32 4.32 -4.56 1.11
C ALA A 32 3.65 -5.67 0.29
N LEU A 33 4.44 -6.62 -0.23
CA LEU A 33 3.92 -7.76 -0.98
C LEU A 33 2.95 -8.62 -0.16
N GLN A 34 3.29 -8.92 1.09
CA GLN A 34 2.45 -9.71 1.97
C GLN A 34 1.15 -8.97 2.28
N ARG A 35 1.24 -7.69 2.65
CA ARG A 35 0.08 -6.87 3.00
C ARG A 35 -0.91 -6.70 1.84
N ILE A 36 -0.42 -6.56 0.61
CA ILE A 36 -1.24 -6.51 -0.61
C ILE A 36 -1.94 -7.85 -0.81
N LYS A 37 -1.21 -8.99 -0.74
CA LYS A 37 -1.82 -10.32 -0.87
C LYS A 37 -2.92 -10.54 0.16
N ASP A 38 -2.66 -10.19 1.42
CA ASP A 38 -3.61 -10.39 2.51
C ASP A 38 -4.85 -9.50 2.35
N ALA A 39 -4.68 -8.24 1.93
CA ALA A 39 -5.81 -7.36 1.63
C ALA A 39 -6.72 -7.94 0.54
N PHE A 40 -6.16 -8.42 -0.57
CA PHE A 40 -6.95 -8.98 -1.66
C PHE A 40 -7.59 -10.33 -1.28
N ARG A 41 -6.92 -11.14 -0.45
CA ARG A 41 -7.49 -12.39 0.07
C ARG A 41 -8.65 -12.14 1.03
N ALA A 42 -8.51 -11.19 1.95
CA ALA A 42 -9.54 -10.84 2.91
C ALA A 42 -10.80 -10.30 2.22
N ASN A 43 -10.65 -9.51 1.16
CA ASN A 43 -11.77 -8.86 0.46
C ASN A 43 -12.31 -9.68 -0.74
N ARG A 44 -11.86 -10.92 -0.94
CA ARG A 44 -12.17 -11.71 -2.17
C ARG A 44 -13.66 -12.03 -2.37
N ARG A 45 -14.45 -12.02 -1.28
CA ARG A 45 -15.88 -12.40 -1.26
C ARG A 45 -16.81 -11.17 -1.29
N ILE A 46 -16.26 -9.96 -1.36
CA ILE A 46 -17.07 -8.75 -1.41
C ILE A 46 -17.65 -8.61 -2.82
N GLU A 47 -18.97 -8.68 -2.92
CA GLU A 47 -19.71 -8.55 -4.16
C GLU A 47 -20.44 -7.21 -4.28
N ASP A 48 -20.60 -6.48 -3.17
CA ASP A 48 -21.22 -5.15 -3.18
C ASP A 48 -20.41 -4.20 -4.09
N PRO A 49 -21.00 -3.74 -5.22
CA PRO A 49 -20.28 -2.93 -6.18
C PRO A 49 -19.80 -1.59 -5.60
N LYS A 50 -20.51 -1.02 -4.62
CA LYS A 50 -20.10 0.22 -3.95
C LYS A 50 -18.85 0.00 -3.10
N MET A 51 -18.83 -1.09 -2.33
CA MET A 51 -17.66 -1.45 -1.54
C MET A 51 -16.46 -1.81 -2.41
N VAL A 52 -16.66 -2.54 -3.52
CA VAL A 52 -15.61 -2.84 -4.48
C VAL A 52 -15.02 -1.56 -5.09
N ALA A 53 -15.86 -0.59 -5.47
CA ALA A 53 -15.40 0.70 -5.99
C ALA A 53 -14.56 1.47 -4.96
N LYS A 54 -15.01 1.50 -3.70
CA LYS A 54 -14.28 2.15 -2.60
C LYS A 54 -12.91 1.50 -2.37
N LEU A 55 -12.86 0.17 -2.29
CA LEU A 55 -11.60 -0.56 -2.10
C LEU A 55 -10.65 -0.39 -3.29
N ALA A 56 -11.18 -0.34 -4.51
CA ALA A 56 -10.38 -0.05 -5.70
C ALA A 56 -9.77 1.36 -5.62
N GLU A 57 -10.54 2.36 -5.19
CA GLU A 57 -10.03 3.73 -4.99
C GLU A 57 -8.92 3.78 -3.93
N GLU A 58 -9.10 3.10 -2.79
CA GLU A 58 -8.06 2.96 -1.75
C GLU A 58 -6.80 2.26 -2.27
N GLY A 59 -6.97 1.22 -3.09
CA GLY A 59 -5.87 0.55 -3.77
C GLY A 59 -5.11 1.47 -4.74
N HIS A 60 -5.82 2.31 -5.50
CA HIS A 60 -5.20 3.32 -6.38
C HIS A 60 -4.41 4.38 -5.59
N LYS A 61 -4.94 4.86 -4.45
CA LYS A 61 -4.21 5.77 -3.54
C LYS A 61 -2.94 5.12 -3.01
N THR A 62 -3.04 3.85 -2.60
CA THR A 62 -1.90 3.05 -2.12
C THR A 62 -0.84 2.88 -3.22
N LEU A 63 -1.26 2.60 -4.45
CA LEU A 63 -0.37 2.48 -5.61
C LEU A 63 0.40 3.79 -5.86
N ALA A 64 -0.27 4.94 -5.80
CA ALA A 64 0.36 6.25 -5.96
C ALA A 64 1.41 6.51 -4.88
N LEU A 65 1.13 6.13 -3.62
CA LEU A 65 2.08 6.23 -2.51
C LEU A 65 3.31 5.36 -2.73
N ILE A 66 3.12 4.09 -3.10
CA ILE A 66 4.23 3.16 -3.37
C ILE A 66 5.10 3.72 -4.50
N LYS A 67 4.51 4.17 -5.61
CA LYS A 67 5.23 4.79 -6.72
C LYS A 67 6.05 6.00 -6.28
N ARG A 68 5.48 6.88 -5.45
CA ARG A 68 6.19 8.05 -4.91
C ARG A 68 7.38 7.63 -4.05
N GLN A 69 7.19 6.67 -3.15
CA GLN A 69 8.23 6.19 -2.24
C GLN A 69 9.38 5.48 -2.97
N VAL A 70 9.04 4.67 -3.97
CA VAL A 70 10.03 4.03 -4.85
C VAL A 70 10.79 5.10 -5.63
N LYS A 71 10.10 6.06 -6.27
CA LYS A 71 10.73 7.11 -7.09
C LYS A 71 11.64 8.03 -6.28
N LEU A 72 11.19 8.53 -5.12
CA LEU A 72 11.99 9.40 -4.26
C LEU A 72 13.32 8.77 -3.86
N ARG A 73 13.34 7.46 -3.60
CA ARG A 73 14.57 6.74 -3.27
C ARG A 73 15.51 6.55 -4.44
N HIS A 74 15.01 6.44 -5.67
CA HIS A 74 15.86 6.37 -6.87
C HIS A 74 16.51 7.73 -7.18
N THR A 75 15.85 8.84 -6.84
CA THR A 75 16.39 10.20 -7.05
C THR A 75 17.36 10.67 -5.96
N HIS A 76 17.36 10.08 -4.76
CA HIS A 76 18.31 10.40 -3.69
C HIS A 76 19.58 9.54 -3.74
N LEU A 77 20.16 9.38 -4.93
CA LEU A 77 21.43 8.70 -5.14
C LEU A 77 22.65 9.62 -5.12
N TYR A 78 22.51 10.90 -4.78
CA TYR A 78 23.66 11.78 -4.57
C TYR A 78 23.46 12.73 -3.38
N THR A 79 24.53 12.86 -2.62
CA THR A 79 24.81 13.84 -1.56
C THR A 79 24.28 13.52 -0.15
N HIS A 80 25.23 13.07 0.67
CA HIS A 80 25.43 13.33 2.09
C HIS A 80 24.27 13.14 3.09
N THR A 81 24.61 12.51 4.21
CA THR A 81 23.88 12.51 5.51
C THR A 81 22.92 11.35 5.75
N ARG A 82 23.53 10.21 6.13
CA ARG A 82 22.93 8.91 6.47
C ARG A 82 22.04 8.88 7.74
N ILE A 83 21.61 9.99 8.34
CA ILE A 83 20.96 9.95 9.68
C ILE A 83 19.57 10.59 9.73
N HIS A 84 19.30 11.68 8.98
CA HIS A 84 18.02 12.41 9.12
C HIS A 84 16.81 11.79 8.39
N THR A 85 17.00 11.17 7.21
CA THR A 85 15.87 10.60 6.44
C THR A 85 15.42 9.22 6.95
N CYS A 86 16.28 8.46 7.63
CA CYS A 86 15.92 7.17 8.23
C CYS A 86 14.97 7.35 9.44
N ILE A 87 15.16 8.40 10.24
CA ILE A 87 14.28 8.72 11.37
C ILE A 87 12.90 9.17 10.83
N HIS A 88 12.86 10.00 9.78
CA HIS A 88 11.60 10.50 9.23
C HIS A 88 10.79 9.46 8.42
N LEU A 89 11.44 8.58 7.65
CA LEU A 89 10.74 7.47 6.94
C LEU A 89 10.26 6.37 7.90
N SER A 90 11.05 6.06 8.95
CA SER A 90 10.59 5.12 9.97
C SER A 90 9.40 5.68 10.74
N THR A 91 9.37 7.00 10.96
CA THR A 91 8.29 7.67 11.70
C THR A 91 7.04 7.84 10.85
N GLN A 92 7.13 8.20 9.55
CA GLN A 92 5.94 8.27 8.69
C GLN A 92 5.33 6.90 8.39
N ILE A 93 6.13 5.85 8.18
CA ILE A 93 5.60 4.50 7.96
C ILE A 93 5.12 3.89 9.29
N LYS A 94 5.82 4.07 10.42
CA LYS A 94 5.33 3.62 11.73
C LYS A 94 4.12 4.40 12.22
N LEU A 95 4.00 5.71 11.96
CA LEU A 95 2.81 6.50 12.27
C LEU A 95 1.64 6.11 11.37
N HIS A 96 1.87 5.82 10.09
CA HIS A 96 0.81 5.31 9.21
C HIS A 96 0.38 3.89 9.62
N VAL A 97 1.34 3.01 9.97
CA VAL A 97 1.06 1.66 10.50
C VAL A 97 0.39 1.72 11.88
N ARG A 98 0.77 2.65 12.76
CA ARG A 98 0.16 2.84 14.08
C ARG A 98 -1.22 3.48 13.97
N TYR A 99 -1.43 4.46 13.08
CA TYR A 99 -2.74 5.05 12.80
C TYR A 99 -3.69 4.00 12.18
N VAL A 100 -3.22 3.22 11.20
CA VAL A 100 -4.03 2.16 10.56
C VAL A 100 -4.28 0.97 11.51
N ASN A 101 -3.32 0.59 12.35
CA ASN A 101 -3.53 -0.43 13.38
C ASN A 101 -4.41 0.08 14.54
N HIS A 102 -4.38 1.38 14.85
CA HIS A 102 -5.27 2.00 15.82
C HIS A 102 -6.69 2.06 15.29
N VAL A 103 -6.89 2.44 14.03
CA VAL A 103 -8.19 2.37 13.33
C VAL A 103 -8.69 0.93 13.23
N HIS A 104 -7.84 -0.06 12.94
CA HIS A 104 -8.22 -1.48 12.94
C HIS A 104 -8.60 -2.00 14.34
N ARG A 105 -8.04 -1.42 15.41
CA ARG A 105 -8.34 -1.77 16.80
C ARG A 105 -9.62 -1.10 17.31
N LEU A 106 -9.94 0.11 16.80
CA LEU A 106 -11.16 0.86 17.12
C LEU A 106 -12.38 0.40 16.31
N VAL A 107 -12.17 -0.05 15.08
CA VAL A 107 -13.26 -0.46 14.18
C VAL A 107 -13.54 -1.98 14.25
N GLY A 108 -12.70 -2.73 14.99
CA GLY A 108 -12.77 -4.19 15.08
C GLY A 108 -12.52 -4.88 13.73
N PRO A 109 -12.23 -6.20 13.73
CA PRO A 109 -12.33 -6.97 12.50
C PRO A 109 -13.79 -6.95 12.05
N LYS A 110 -14.12 -6.13 11.05
CA LYS A 110 -15.44 -6.22 10.42
C LYS A 110 -15.57 -7.63 9.82
N LEU A 111 -16.62 -8.31 10.29
CA LEU A 111 -17.15 -9.63 9.89
C LEU A 111 -16.92 -9.97 8.41
#